data_AF-A0AA38M3E8-F1
#
_entry.id   AF-A0AA38M3E8-F1
#
_cell.length_a   1.000
_cell.length_b   1.000
_cell.length_c   1.000
_cell.angle_alpha   90.00
_cell.angle_beta   90.00
_cell.angle_gamma   90.00
#
_symmetry.space_group_name_H-M   'P 1'
#
loop_
_entity.id
_entity.type
_entity.pdbx_description
1 polymer ?
#
loop_
_entity_poly.entity_id
_entity_poly.type
_entity_poly.pdbx_seq_one_letter_code
_entity_poly.pdbx_strand_id
1 'polypeptide(L)'
;MSVDKFGRSPSSSIYRLYRKRQVFEHPRNTIRYTEDGNFDMENRKLCNVQDPIEETDVTTKKYADKLHENAILRIDKFGSVLTDAKKAFLKAEIDLSKKVSDLDNQMTITVDEIDKKWIKMLADYEKLSNRLKRLQKDPVPDEKIKRLQPRAVQSK
;
A
#
# COMPACT_ATOMS: atom_id res chain seq x y z
N MET A 1 54.26 16.07 55.27
CA MET A 1 52.89 15.85 54.72
C MET A 1 52.09 15.07 55.76
N SER A 2 50.88 15.53 56.12
CA SER A 2 50.02 14.84 57.10
C SER A 2 49.36 13.63 56.45
N VAL A 3 49.49 12.47 57.08
CA VAL A 3 48.82 11.21 56.73
C VAL A 3 47.84 10.87 57.85
N ASP A 4 46.72 10.23 57.51
CA ASP A 4 45.77 9.76 58.52
C ASP A 4 46.36 8.64 59.40
N LYS A 5 45.61 8.19 60.42
CA LYS A 5 46.02 7.10 61.33
C LYS A 5 46.30 5.76 60.63
N PHE A 6 46.02 5.67 59.33
CA PHE A 6 46.22 4.49 58.49
C PHE A 6 47.25 4.74 57.36
N GLY A 7 48.04 5.82 57.45
CA GLY A 7 49.11 6.11 56.50
C GLY A 7 48.64 6.57 55.13
N ARG A 8 47.37 6.99 54.99
CA ARG A 8 46.81 7.42 53.70
C ARG A 8 46.92 8.94 53.55
N SER A 9 47.36 9.38 52.37
CA SER A 9 47.41 10.79 52.03
C SER A 9 46.10 11.25 51.34
N PRO A 10 45.63 12.49 51.60
CA PRO A 10 44.47 13.07 50.93
C PRO A 10 44.63 13.19 49.40
N SER A 11 45.87 13.17 48.92
CA SER A 11 46.23 13.23 47.50
C SER A 11 46.17 11.88 46.79
N SER A 12 46.04 10.77 47.52
CA SER A 12 45.97 9.44 46.90
C SER A 12 44.66 9.23 46.13
N SER A 13 44.76 8.64 44.95
CA SER A 13 43.61 8.24 44.12
C SER A 13 42.68 7.28 44.89
N ILE A 14 43.25 6.45 45.77
CA ILE A 14 42.51 5.55 46.66
C ILE A 14 41.61 6.34 47.62
N TYR A 15 42.12 7.41 48.26
CA TYR A 15 41.31 8.26 49.14
C TYR A 15 40.14 8.92 48.39
N ARG A 16 40.38 9.34 47.14
CA ARG A 16 39.38 9.96 46.27
C ARG A 16 38.29 8.98 45.81
N LEU A 17 38.64 7.71 45.62
CA LEU A 17 37.70 6.63 45.27
C LEU A 17 36.85 6.18 46.47
N TYR A 18 37.44 6.09 47.67
CA TYR A 18 36.68 5.78 48.89
C TYR A 18 35.66 6.88 49.22
N ARG A 19 36.01 8.17 49.06
CA ARG A 19 35.06 9.28 49.27
C ARG A 19 33.88 9.27 48.30
N LYS A 20 34.07 8.81 47.06
CA LYS A 20 32.98 8.70 46.06
C LYS A 20 32.05 7.50 46.29
N ARG A 21 32.44 6.54 47.14
CA ARG A 21 31.64 5.36 47.51
C ARG A 21 31.10 5.41 48.94
N GLN A 22 31.25 6.53 49.66
CA GLN A 22 30.60 6.69 50.95
C GLN A 22 29.09 6.79 50.72
N VAL A 23 28.40 5.66 50.93
CA VAL A 23 26.99 5.65 51.32
C VAL A 23 26.94 6.50 52.59
N PHE A 24 26.53 7.75 52.44
CA PHE A 24 26.37 8.65 53.58
C PHE A 24 25.08 8.24 54.28
N GLU A 25 25.16 7.26 55.17
CA GLU A 25 24.06 6.93 56.07
C GLU A 25 23.76 8.18 56.91
N HIS A 26 22.70 8.90 56.54
CA HIS A 26 22.19 9.98 57.37
C HIS A 26 21.48 9.34 58.56
N PRO A 27 21.81 9.72 59.81
CA PRO A 27 21.34 9.05 61.03
C PRO A 27 19.82 9.19 61.29
N ARG A 28 19.04 9.75 60.35
CA ARG A 28 17.58 9.93 60.44
C ARG A 28 16.83 9.61 59.14
N ASN A 29 17.32 8.68 58.32
CA ASN A 29 16.57 8.19 57.16
C ASN A 29 15.71 6.98 57.53
N THR A 30 14.70 7.18 58.38
CA THR A 30 13.61 6.21 58.51
C THR A 30 12.63 6.47 57.37
N ILE A 31 12.49 5.52 56.44
CA ILE A 31 11.36 5.52 55.52
C ILE A 31 10.10 5.37 56.37
N ARG A 32 9.15 6.29 56.22
CA ARG A 32 7.88 6.24 56.95
C ARG A 32 6.94 5.27 56.28
N TYR A 33 6.00 4.74 57.06
CA TYR A 33 4.91 3.92 56.54
C TYR A 33 3.61 4.72 56.59
N THR A 34 2.76 4.56 55.58
CA THR A 34 1.36 4.98 55.66
C THR A 34 0.57 4.02 56.56
N GLU A 35 -0.62 4.42 56.99
CA GLU A 35 -1.51 3.56 57.79
C GLU A 35 -1.85 2.25 57.07
N ASP A 36 -1.84 2.25 55.74
CA ASP A 36 -2.05 1.07 54.87
C ASP A 36 -0.81 0.18 54.72
N GLY A 37 0.32 0.53 55.35
CA GLY A 37 1.56 -0.25 55.30
C GLY A 37 2.46 0.03 54.09
N ASN A 38 2.17 1.04 53.27
CA ASN A 38 3.01 1.43 52.14
C ASN A 38 4.16 2.35 52.57
N PHE A 39 5.25 2.39 51.81
CA PHE A 39 6.34 3.32 52.05
C PHE A 39 5.97 4.75 51.61
N ASP A 40 6.02 5.70 52.55
CA ASP A 40 5.92 7.12 52.24
C ASP A 40 7.31 7.69 51.94
N MET A 41 7.47 8.10 50.68
CA MET A 41 8.71 8.67 50.16
C MET A 41 8.78 10.20 50.32
N GLU A 42 7.74 10.88 50.84
CA GLU A 42 7.71 12.33 51.06
C GLU A 42 8.15 13.15 49.82
N ASN A 43 7.69 12.74 48.62
CA ASN A 43 8.10 13.32 47.32
C ASN A 43 9.62 13.29 47.04
N ARG A 44 10.38 12.43 47.73
CA ARG A 44 11.82 12.25 47.48
C ARG A 44 12.03 11.44 46.20
N LYS A 45 13.17 11.70 45.56
CA LYS A 45 13.56 10.98 44.34
C LYS A 45 13.98 9.56 44.68
N LEU A 46 13.41 8.59 43.98
CA LEU A 46 13.92 7.22 43.89
C LEU A 46 14.89 7.14 42.71
N CYS A 47 16.13 6.75 42.99
CA CYS A 47 17.18 6.59 42.00
C CYS A 47 17.61 5.12 41.93
N ASN A 48 18.19 4.70 40.81
CA ASN A 48 18.70 3.34 40.60
C ASN A 48 17.62 2.24 40.70
N VAL A 49 16.46 2.51 40.11
CA VAL A 49 15.35 1.53 39.98
C VAL A 49 15.48 0.83 38.61
N GLN A 50 15.09 -0.44 38.55
CA GLN A 50 15.05 -1.23 37.31
C GLN A 50 13.86 -0.82 36.44
N ASP A 51 13.92 -1.14 35.14
CA ASP A 51 12.76 -1.01 34.24
C ASP A 51 11.59 -1.91 34.75
N PRO A 52 10.33 -1.46 34.64
CA PRO A 52 9.17 -2.19 35.14
C PRO A 52 9.02 -3.56 34.46
N ILE A 53 8.56 -4.56 35.22
CA ILE A 53 8.31 -5.93 34.74
C ILE A 53 6.80 -6.21 34.78
N GLU A 54 6.13 -5.81 35.85
CA GLU A 54 4.68 -5.94 36.03
C GLU A 54 3.96 -4.65 35.67
N GLU A 55 2.65 -4.74 35.38
CA GLU A 55 1.84 -3.59 34.98
C GLU A 55 1.67 -2.55 36.11
N THR A 56 1.82 -2.97 37.36
CA THR A 56 1.71 -2.11 38.55
C THR A 56 3.03 -1.46 38.96
N ASP A 57 4.14 -1.79 38.28
CA ASP A 57 5.45 -1.25 38.60
C ASP A 57 5.59 0.23 38.21
N VAL A 58 6.41 0.95 38.96
CA VAL A 58 6.74 2.35 38.62
C VAL A 58 7.60 2.39 37.37
N THR A 59 7.15 3.16 36.37
CA THR A 59 7.85 3.28 35.10
C THR A 59 9.06 4.20 35.18
N THR A 60 10.21 3.74 34.68
CA THR A 60 11.40 4.60 34.48
C THR A 60 11.23 5.45 33.22
N LYS A 61 11.82 6.65 33.20
CA LYS A 61 11.83 7.50 32.00
C LYS A 61 12.43 6.76 30.79
N LYS A 62 13.52 6.02 31.01
CA LYS A 62 14.19 5.23 29.97
C LYS A 62 13.25 4.21 29.32
N TYR A 63 12.41 3.55 30.12
CA TYR A 63 11.43 2.60 29.60
C TYR A 63 10.35 3.29 28.76
N ALA A 64 9.79 4.40 29.26
CA ALA A 64 8.80 5.18 28.54
C ALA A 64 9.34 5.72 27.20
N ASP A 65 10.55 6.28 27.20
CA ASP A 65 11.20 6.82 25.99
C ASP A 65 11.42 5.72 24.94
N LYS A 66 11.86 4.51 25.34
CA LYS A 66 11.99 3.36 24.43
C LYS A 66 10.66 2.94 23.82
N LEU A 67 9.58 2.90 24.60
CA LEU A 67 8.25 2.58 24.08
C LEU A 67 7.79 3.64 23.08
N HIS A 68 8.05 4.91 23.38
CA HIS A 68 7.73 6.02 22.49
C HIS A 68 8.50 5.94 21.16
N GLU A 69 9.82 5.70 21.21
CA GLU A 69 10.65 5.50 20.02
C GLU A 69 10.16 4.31 19.18
N ASN A 70 9.86 3.17 19.82
CA ASN A 70 9.32 2.01 19.13
C ASN A 70 7.96 2.29 18.47
N ALA A 71 7.10 3.08 19.10
CA ALA A 71 5.83 3.50 18.52
C ALA A 71 6.04 4.38 17.28
N ILE A 72 6.94 5.37 17.35
CA ILE A 72 7.29 6.22 16.21
C ILE A 72 7.82 5.38 15.05
N LEU A 73 8.77 4.48 15.30
CA LEU A 73 9.33 3.60 14.26
C LEU A 73 8.27 2.74 13.58
N ARG A 74 7.25 2.29 14.32
CA ARG A 74 6.12 1.53 13.75
C ARG A 74 5.23 2.42 12.89
N ILE A 75 4.94 3.64 13.34
CA ILE A 75 4.15 4.62 12.59
C ILE A 75 4.85 4.96 11.28
N ASP A 76 6.17 5.20 11.30
CA ASP A 76 6.95 5.52 10.10
C ASP A 76 6.95 4.38 9.09
N LYS A 77 7.15 3.13 9.55
CA LYS A 77 7.05 1.93 8.70
C LYS A 77 5.67 1.76 8.10
N PHE A 78 4.61 2.04 8.86
CA PHE A 78 3.25 1.97 8.34
C PHE A 78 3.00 3.07 7.31
N GLY A 79 3.54 4.27 7.54
CA GLY A 79 3.50 5.39 6.60
C GLY A 79 4.12 5.06 5.25
N SER A 80 5.31 4.43 5.22
CA SER A 80 5.95 4.04 3.96
C SER A 80 5.12 3.01 3.19
N VAL A 81 4.61 1.98 3.87
CA VAL A 81 3.73 0.95 3.27
C VAL A 81 2.48 1.60 2.66
N LEU A 82 1.85 2.54 3.37
CA LEU A 82 0.70 3.29 2.84
C LEU A 82 1.05 4.09 1.59
N THR A 83 2.24 4.73 1.55
CA THR A 83 2.66 5.49 0.36
C THR A 83 2.91 4.59 -0.83
N ASP A 84 3.51 3.43 -0.64
CA ASP A 84 3.78 2.48 -1.72
C ASP A 84 2.48 1.86 -2.24
N ALA A 85 1.55 1.52 -1.35
CA ALA A 85 0.20 1.09 -1.73
C ALA A 85 -0.50 2.16 -2.57
N LYS A 86 -0.50 3.42 -2.13
CA LYS A 86 -1.08 4.54 -2.89
C LYS A 86 -0.48 4.67 -4.29
N LYS A 87 0.84 4.56 -4.42
CA LYS A 87 1.52 4.60 -5.74
C LYS A 87 1.09 3.44 -6.64
N ALA A 88 0.97 2.23 -6.08
CA ALA A 88 0.53 1.05 -6.83
C ALA A 88 -0.91 1.20 -7.32
N PHE A 89 -1.82 1.70 -6.47
CA PHE A 89 -3.20 2.00 -6.85
C PHE A 89 -3.30 3.03 -7.96
N LEU A 90 -2.59 4.16 -7.83
CA LEU A 90 -2.58 5.20 -8.85
C LEU A 90 -2.07 4.69 -10.20
N LYS A 91 -1.02 3.86 -10.18
CA LYS A 91 -0.51 3.22 -11.40
C LYS A 91 -1.55 2.32 -12.05
N ALA A 92 -2.23 1.48 -11.27
CA ALA A 92 -3.27 0.60 -11.77
C ALA A 92 -4.46 1.39 -12.36
N GLU A 93 -4.84 2.50 -11.74
CA GLU A 93 -5.90 3.39 -12.24
C GLU A 93 -5.53 4.02 -13.59
N ILE A 94 -4.30 4.51 -13.73
CA ILE A 94 -3.79 5.04 -14.99
C ILE A 94 -3.77 3.96 -16.07
N ASP A 95 -3.32 2.75 -15.75
CA ASP A 95 -3.26 1.64 -16.71
C ASP A 95 -4.66 1.19 -17.15
N LEU A 96 -5.64 1.18 -16.25
CA LEU A 96 -7.05 0.94 -16.58
C LEU A 96 -7.60 2.02 -17.50
N SER A 97 -7.33 3.29 -17.20
CA SER A 97 -7.76 4.43 -18.03
C SER A 97 -7.23 4.32 -19.47
N LYS A 98 -5.95 3.96 -19.64
CA LYS A 98 -5.37 3.73 -20.96
C LYS A 98 -6.08 2.61 -21.73
N LYS A 99 -6.34 1.47 -21.08
CA LYS A 99 -7.05 0.36 -21.72
C LYS A 99 -8.46 0.74 -22.15
N VAL A 100 -9.17 1.55 -21.36
CA VAL A 100 -10.51 2.05 -21.73
C VAL A 100 -10.42 2.94 -22.98
N SER A 101 -9.44 3.84 -23.04
CA SER A 101 -9.20 4.67 -24.22
C SER A 101 -8.86 3.83 -25.46
N ASP A 102 -8.00 2.82 -25.33
CA ASP A 102 -7.64 1.94 -26.44
C ASP A 102 -8.86 1.17 -26.98
N LEU A 103 -9.72 0.69 -26.07
CA LEU A 103 -10.98 0.03 -26.44
C LEU A 103 -11.95 0.97 -27.15
N ASP A 104 -12.04 2.22 -26.71
CA ASP A 104 -12.90 3.24 -27.34
C ASP A 104 -12.45 3.54 -28.77
N ASN A 105 -11.13 3.66 -28.98
CA ASN A 105 -10.54 3.81 -30.32
C ASN A 105 -10.82 2.60 -31.21
N GLN A 106 -10.66 1.38 -30.69
CA GLN A 106 -10.98 0.16 -31.43
C GLN A 106 -12.46 0.09 -31.80
N MET A 107 -13.35 0.43 -30.87
CA MET A 107 -14.79 0.43 -31.11
C MET A 107 -15.15 1.43 -32.22
N THR A 108 -14.60 2.64 -32.17
CA THR A 108 -14.80 3.68 -33.19
C THR A 108 -14.41 3.17 -34.57
N ILE A 109 -13.25 2.53 -34.71
CA ILE A 109 -12.79 1.95 -35.98
C ILE A 109 -13.76 0.86 -36.48
N THR A 110 -14.18 -0.04 -35.58
CA THR A 110 -15.09 -1.13 -35.98
C THR A 110 -16.46 -0.63 -36.42
N VAL A 111 -16.98 0.42 -35.78
CA VAL A 111 -18.24 1.07 -36.18
C VAL A 111 -18.09 1.69 -37.57
N ASP A 112 -17.02 2.44 -37.81
CA ASP A 112 -16.73 3.01 -39.13
C ASP A 112 -16.64 1.94 -40.24
N GLU A 113 -16.05 0.79 -39.94
CA GLU A 113 -15.99 -0.34 -40.88
C GLU A 113 -17.36 -0.95 -41.17
N ILE A 114 -18.19 -1.07 -40.14
CA ILE A 114 -19.57 -1.57 -40.27
C ILE A 114 -20.37 -0.60 -41.14
N ASP A 115 -20.29 0.70 -40.90
CA ASP A 115 -20.99 1.72 -41.68
C ASP A 115 -20.59 1.69 -43.16
N LYS A 116 -19.28 1.58 -43.45
CA LYS A 116 -18.77 1.41 -44.82
C LYS A 116 -19.35 0.17 -45.50
N LYS A 117 -19.47 -0.96 -44.78
CA LYS A 117 -20.06 -2.20 -45.33
C LYS A 117 -21.56 -2.04 -45.59
N TRP A 118 -22.30 -1.39 -44.69
CA TRP A 118 -23.73 -1.10 -44.86
C TRP A 118 -24.00 -0.24 -46.09
N ILE A 119 -23.24 0.83 -46.27
CA ILE A 119 -23.35 1.71 -47.45
C ILE A 119 -23.13 0.91 -48.74
N LYS A 120 -22.11 0.05 -48.77
CA LYS A 120 -21.83 -0.80 -49.93
C LYS A 120 -22.98 -1.77 -50.23
N MET A 121 -23.52 -2.43 -49.21
CA MET A 121 -24.66 -3.34 -49.40
C MET A 121 -25.90 -2.61 -49.92
N LEU A 122 -26.19 -1.42 -49.40
CA LEU A 122 -27.32 -0.60 -49.88
C LEU A 122 -27.15 -0.26 -51.36
N ALA A 123 -25.95 0.16 -51.78
CA ALA A 123 -25.66 0.46 -53.18
C ALA A 123 -25.82 -0.78 -54.08
N ASP A 124 -25.40 -1.96 -53.62
CA ASP A 124 -25.55 -3.20 -54.38
C ASP A 124 -27.01 -3.67 -54.44
N TYR A 125 -27.80 -3.47 -53.38
CA TYR A 125 -29.24 -3.70 -53.36
C TYR A 125 -29.98 -2.80 -54.37
N GLU A 126 -29.65 -1.51 -54.43
CA GLU A 126 -30.23 -0.60 -55.41
C GLU A 126 -29.94 -1.01 -56.86
N LYS A 127 -28.70 -1.44 -57.15
CA LYS A 127 -28.34 -1.98 -58.47
C LYS A 127 -29.17 -3.20 -58.84
N LEU A 128 -29.32 -4.15 -57.90
CA LEU A 128 -30.13 -5.35 -58.08
C LEU A 128 -31.61 -5.01 -58.32
N SER A 129 -32.18 -4.13 -57.50
CA SER A 129 -33.56 -3.64 -57.63
C SER A 129 -33.81 -3.00 -59.00
N ASN A 130 -32.89 -2.15 -59.46
CA ASN A 130 -32.97 -1.52 -60.77
C ASN A 130 -32.86 -2.54 -61.92
N ARG A 131 -32.00 -3.56 -61.79
CA ARG A 131 -31.89 -4.64 -62.78
C ARG A 131 -33.17 -5.48 -62.86
N LEU A 132 -33.78 -5.79 -61.71
CA LEU A 132 -35.04 -6.53 -61.63
C LEU A 132 -36.16 -5.76 -62.33
N LYS A 133 -36.28 -4.45 -62.09
CA LYS A 133 -37.25 -3.57 -62.77
C LYS A 133 -37.08 -3.55 -64.29
N ARG A 134 -35.84 -3.61 -64.79
CA ARG A 134 -35.57 -3.69 -66.25
C ARG A 134 -36.03 -5.03 -66.83
N LEU A 135 -35.70 -6.13 -66.17
CA LEU A 135 -36.11 -7.48 -66.60
C LEU A 135 -37.63 -7.68 -66.60
N GLN A 136 -38.34 -7.01 -65.69
CA GLN A 136 -39.80 -7.02 -65.66
C GLN A 136 -40.44 -6.22 -66.81
N LYS A 137 -39.75 -5.20 -67.34
CA LYS A 137 -40.25 -4.38 -68.46
C LYS A 137 -40.07 -5.05 -69.82
N ASP A 138 -38.92 -5.68 -70.04
CA ASP A 138 -38.61 -6.42 -71.28
C ASP A 138 -38.33 -7.90 -70.93
N PRO A 139 -39.39 -8.73 -70.79
CA PRO A 139 -39.20 -10.15 -70.50
C PRO A 139 -38.43 -10.80 -71.65
N VAL A 140 -37.35 -11.52 -71.31
CA VAL A 140 -36.56 -12.26 -72.29
C VAL A 140 -37.48 -13.28 -72.98
N PRO A 141 -37.59 -13.28 -74.33
CA PRO A 141 -38.45 -14.23 -75.02
C PRO A 141 -38.00 -15.68 -74.76
N ASP A 142 -38.97 -16.55 -74.46
CA ASP A 142 -38.81 -17.94 -73.99
C ASP A 142 -37.85 -18.80 -74.83
N GLU A 143 -37.64 -18.47 -76.10
CA GLU A 143 -36.73 -19.19 -77.00
C GLU A 143 -35.25 -19.12 -76.58
N LYS A 144 -34.82 -18.04 -75.91
CA LYS A 144 -33.42 -17.93 -75.41
C LYS A 144 -33.20 -18.76 -74.14
N ILE A 145 -34.24 -19.02 -73.35
CA ILE A 145 -34.16 -19.78 -72.09
C ILE A 145 -33.92 -21.26 -72.37
N LYS A 146 -34.54 -21.81 -73.43
CA LYS A 146 -34.31 -23.21 -73.89
C LYS A 146 -32.86 -23.50 -74.32
N ARG A 147 -32.06 -22.48 -74.68
CA ARG A 147 -30.66 -22.65 -75.11
C ARG A 147 -29.66 -22.70 -73.95
N LEU A 148 -30.07 -22.30 -72.74
CA LEU A 148 -29.19 -22.20 -71.56
C LEU A 148 -29.35 -23.36 -70.58
N GLN A 149 -30.31 -24.26 -70.78
CA GLN A 149 -30.37 -25.49 -69.99
C GLN A 149 -29.20 -26.41 -70.40
N PRO A 150 -28.36 -26.88 -69.46
CA PRO A 150 -27.30 -27.82 -69.80
C PRO A 150 -27.93 -29.05 -70.43
N ARG A 151 -27.50 -29.39 -71.66
CA ARG A 151 -27.90 -30.64 -72.32
C ARG A 151 -27.54 -31.77 -71.36
N ALA A 152 -28.54 -32.51 -70.91
CA ALA A 152 -28.35 -33.72 -70.13
C ALA A 152 -27.30 -34.59 -70.83
N VAL A 153 -26.16 -34.80 -70.17
CA VAL A 153 -25.11 -35.69 -70.65
C VAL A 153 -25.70 -37.09 -70.62
N GLN A 154 -25.98 -37.67 -71.78
CA GLN A 154 -26.35 -39.07 -71.87
C GLN A 154 -25.10 -39.90 -71.56
N SER A 155 -25.09 -40.54 -70.39
CA SER A 155 -24.10 -41.58 -70.06
C SER A 155 -24.36 -42.82 -70.93
N LYS A 156 -23.29 -43.32 -71.56
CA LYS A 156 -23.21 -44.66 -72.16
C LYS A 156 -22.45 -45.57 -71.21
#